data_AF-A0A524LGM6-F1
#
_entry.id   AF-A0A524LGM6-F1
#
_cell.length_a   1.000
_cell.length_b   1.000
_cell.length_c   1.000
_cell.angle_alpha   90.00
_cell.angle_beta   90.00
_cell.angle_gamma   90.00
#
_symmetry.space_group_name_H-M   'P 1'
#
loop_
_entity.id
_entity.type
_entity.pdbx_description
1 polymer ?
#
loop_
_entity_poly.entity_id
_entity_poly.type
_entity_poly.pdbx_seq_one_letter_code
_entity_poly.pdbx_strand_id
1 'polypeptide(L)'
;MKEITIKYWSPHGRQEETKFQSGHTKIDLVMRAAQRVDLSDLTRCNNLIKLDLSHNMLEELDLFPISGCSSIQEINLQSNHLTGLDLWPLRNCTKLESIDVSENRLHGLDLTPIFHDTQVRMDSSVVVSADCILRYIFPREELAKQFQLFRPDGASWSVPPVVIWNLYSEMTERYDWAHLKERIIIALQKMVPMQWYGAQRGLLQGLGIPEIAGFDGNPSDLLDNAVMKMSYDEARQAIFDTAVQLLQKQLNEDGPTLFLGIEKLKNTSGSKLIPLIVEKRKQELENSKILVKGSKVFLKPLWMTHYGFNVLSATGMGMTTNLDGLEALQKNFEELDMALSIQKVTVTKDVYDGTSSHGMQKHVFDLVRGAFD
;
A
#
# COMPACT_ATOMS: atom_id res chain seq x y z
N MET A 1 -24.28 -31.19 12.36
CA MET A 1 -23.60 -29.91 12.72
C MET A 1 -23.74 -29.73 14.21
N LYS A 2 -22.79 -29.06 14.87
CA LYS A 2 -22.87 -28.85 16.32
C LYS A 2 -23.58 -27.51 16.59
N GLU A 3 -24.44 -27.47 17.59
CA GLU A 3 -25.06 -26.23 18.05
C GLU A 3 -23.99 -25.24 18.55
N ILE A 4 -24.19 -23.96 18.22
CA ILE A 4 -23.45 -22.82 18.77
C ILE A 4 -24.45 -21.85 19.39
N THR A 5 -24.03 -21.13 20.42
CA THR A 5 -24.87 -20.17 21.13
C THR A 5 -24.17 -18.82 21.18
N ILE A 6 -24.85 -17.79 20.70
CA ILE A 6 -24.37 -16.41 20.80
C ILE A 6 -25.17 -15.73 21.90
N LYS A 7 -24.45 -15.21 22.90
CA LYS A 7 -25.03 -14.50 24.05
C LYS A 7 -24.84 -13.00 23.86
N TYR A 8 -25.82 -12.23 24.29
CA TYR A 8 -25.77 -10.77 24.22
C TYR A 8 -26.47 -10.17 25.43
N TRP A 9 -26.03 -8.97 25.83
CA TRP A 9 -26.51 -8.28 27.02
C TRP A 9 -27.06 -6.92 26.66
N SER A 10 -28.25 -6.60 27.14
CA SER A 10 -28.84 -5.26 27.04
C SER A 10 -28.15 -4.26 28.00
N PRO A 11 -28.34 -2.94 27.82
CA PRO A 11 -27.82 -1.92 28.74
C PRO A 11 -28.27 -2.07 30.19
N HIS A 12 -29.39 -2.77 30.43
CA HIS A 12 -29.94 -3.01 31.76
C HIS A 12 -29.43 -4.33 32.37
N GLY A 13 -28.45 -4.99 31.74
CA GLY A 13 -27.85 -6.24 32.22
C GLY A 13 -28.63 -7.51 31.91
N ARG A 14 -29.80 -7.43 31.26
CA ARG A 14 -30.53 -8.62 30.79
C ARG A 14 -29.71 -9.34 29.72
N GLN A 15 -29.40 -10.61 29.96
CA GLN A 15 -28.79 -11.51 28.99
C GLN A 15 -29.88 -12.19 28.14
N GLU A 16 -29.65 -12.26 26.85
CA GLU A 16 -30.39 -13.06 25.90
C GLU A 16 -29.42 -13.93 25.09
N GLU A 17 -29.94 -14.95 24.42
CA GLU A 17 -29.13 -15.82 23.59
C GLU A 17 -29.89 -16.27 22.34
N THR A 18 -29.14 -16.48 21.27
CA THR A 18 -29.65 -17.07 20.03
C THR A 18 -28.78 -18.27 19.67
N LYS A 19 -29.42 -19.39 19.39
CA LYS A 19 -28.76 -20.63 19.00
C LYS A 19 -28.68 -20.73 17.49
N PHE A 20 -27.51 -21.11 17.00
CA PHE A 20 -27.26 -21.42 15.60
C PHE A 20 -26.60 -22.81 15.50
N GLN A 21 -26.30 -23.20 14.27
CA GLN A 21 -25.52 -24.39 13.94
C GLN A 21 -24.16 -23.99 13.38
N SER A 22 -23.12 -24.76 13.68
CA SER A 22 -21.75 -24.52 13.24
C SER A 22 -21.56 -24.47 11.71
N GLY A 23 -22.54 -24.91 10.92
CA GLY A 23 -22.51 -24.84 9.46
C GLY A 23 -23.31 -23.68 8.86
N HIS A 24 -23.88 -22.78 9.66
CA HIS A 24 -24.54 -21.60 9.11
C HIS A 24 -23.56 -20.71 8.36
N THR A 25 -24.04 -20.19 7.25
CA THR A 25 -23.32 -19.23 6.41
C THR A 25 -23.70 -17.79 6.72
N LYS A 26 -24.83 -17.56 7.40
CA LYS A 26 -25.28 -16.24 7.86
C LYS A 26 -25.60 -16.28 9.35
N ILE A 27 -25.07 -15.31 10.09
CA ILE A 27 -25.45 -14.99 11.46
C ILE A 27 -26.05 -13.59 11.45
N ASP A 28 -27.29 -13.48 11.92
CA ASP A 28 -28.09 -12.26 11.86
C ASP A 28 -28.66 -11.98 13.26
N LEU A 29 -28.15 -10.92 13.88
CA LEU A 29 -28.54 -10.45 15.22
C LEU A 29 -28.86 -8.95 15.18
N VAL A 30 -29.56 -8.53 14.12
CA VAL A 30 -30.00 -7.15 13.93
C VAL A 30 -31.06 -6.76 14.97
N MET A 31 -31.03 -5.50 15.43
CA MET A 31 -32.06 -4.91 16.32
C MET A 31 -32.32 -5.72 17.61
N ARG A 32 -31.24 -6.17 18.28
CA ARG A 32 -31.33 -6.92 19.55
C ARG A 32 -31.19 -6.07 20.79
N ALA A 33 -31.03 -4.75 20.62
CA ALA A 33 -30.75 -3.83 21.71
C ALA A 33 -29.56 -4.30 22.57
N ALA A 34 -28.57 -4.95 21.95
CA ALA A 34 -27.39 -5.49 22.63
C ALA A 34 -26.35 -4.38 22.86
N GLN A 35 -25.91 -4.21 24.10
CA GLN A 35 -24.75 -3.39 24.47
C GLN A 35 -23.44 -4.19 24.38
N ARG A 36 -23.51 -5.51 24.58
CA ARG A 36 -22.37 -6.44 24.49
C ARG A 36 -22.80 -7.73 23.83
N VAL A 37 -21.87 -8.38 23.12
CA VAL A 37 -22.07 -9.67 22.46
C VAL A 37 -20.85 -10.56 22.67
N ASP A 38 -21.09 -11.85 22.90
CA ASP A 38 -20.05 -12.88 22.99
C ASP A 38 -20.07 -13.73 21.72
N LEU A 39 -19.06 -13.53 20.87
CA LEU A 39 -18.90 -14.24 19.62
C LEU A 39 -18.01 -15.49 19.74
N SER A 40 -17.55 -15.88 20.93
CA SER A 40 -16.55 -16.95 21.13
C SER A 40 -16.89 -18.26 20.41
N ASP A 41 -18.18 -18.60 20.36
CA ASP A 41 -18.70 -19.81 19.73
C ASP A 41 -18.60 -19.79 18.17
N LEU A 42 -18.39 -18.61 17.55
CA LEU A 42 -18.15 -18.46 16.11
C LEU A 42 -16.79 -19.01 15.66
N THR A 43 -15.87 -19.29 16.57
CA THR A 43 -14.62 -20.04 16.26
C THR A 43 -14.88 -21.40 15.62
N ARG A 44 -16.12 -21.91 15.73
CA ARG A 44 -16.57 -23.19 15.18
C ARG A 44 -17.31 -23.03 13.84
N CYS A 45 -17.47 -21.81 13.33
CA CYS A 45 -18.26 -21.46 12.14
C CYS A 45 -17.39 -21.14 10.92
N ASN A 46 -16.55 -22.07 10.47
CA ASN A 46 -15.59 -21.85 9.37
C ASN A 46 -16.24 -21.52 8.00
N ASN A 47 -17.54 -21.80 7.84
CA ASN A 47 -18.31 -21.53 6.62
C ASN A 47 -19.08 -20.20 6.68
N LEU A 48 -18.84 -19.37 7.70
CA LEU A 48 -19.53 -18.08 7.83
C LEU A 48 -19.19 -17.19 6.64
N ILE A 49 -20.24 -16.69 5.97
CA ILE A 49 -20.18 -15.78 4.82
C ILE A 49 -20.62 -14.37 5.25
N LYS A 50 -21.66 -14.26 6.10
CA LYS A 50 -22.23 -12.99 6.50
C LYS A 50 -22.42 -12.91 8.02
N LEU A 51 -21.94 -11.83 8.62
CA LEU A 51 -22.19 -11.47 10.02
C LEU A 51 -22.91 -10.11 10.06
N ASP A 52 -24.13 -10.09 10.57
CA ASP A 52 -24.90 -8.85 10.76
C ASP A 52 -25.22 -8.62 12.24
N LEU A 53 -24.62 -7.57 12.79
CA LEU A 53 -24.82 -7.08 14.15
C LEU A 53 -25.35 -5.63 14.15
N SER A 54 -25.91 -5.17 13.01
CA SER A 54 -26.36 -3.80 12.85
C SER A 54 -27.56 -3.43 13.75
N HIS A 55 -27.75 -2.13 13.97
CA HIS A 55 -28.82 -1.57 14.79
C HIS A 55 -28.86 -2.14 16.21
N ASN A 56 -27.69 -2.22 16.85
CA ASN A 56 -27.56 -2.55 18.26
C ASN A 56 -27.02 -1.33 19.04
N MET A 57 -26.53 -1.54 20.25
CA MET A 57 -25.92 -0.51 21.10
C MET A 57 -24.50 -0.92 21.49
N LEU A 58 -23.82 -1.69 20.65
CA LEU A 58 -22.50 -2.25 20.96
C LEU A 58 -21.50 -1.11 21.17
N GLU A 59 -20.88 -1.08 22.35
CA GLU A 59 -19.83 -0.10 22.69
C GLU A 59 -18.43 -0.62 22.34
N GLU A 60 -18.25 -1.94 22.40
CA GLU A 60 -17.03 -2.67 22.09
C GLU A 60 -17.38 -3.96 21.33
N LEU A 61 -16.47 -4.43 20.49
CA LEU A 61 -16.63 -5.67 19.74
C LEU A 61 -15.28 -6.36 19.52
N ASP A 62 -15.18 -7.62 19.94
CA ASP A 62 -14.05 -8.48 19.63
C ASP A 62 -14.34 -9.34 18.39
N LEU A 63 -13.54 -9.16 17.33
CA LEU A 63 -13.62 -9.94 16.09
C LEU A 63 -12.69 -11.16 16.08
N PHE A 64 -11.85 -11.37 17.11
CA PHE A 64 -10.95 -12.53 17.18
C PHE A 64 -11.66 -13.87 16.97
N PRO A 65 -12.89 -14.11 17.48
CA PRO A 65 -13.60 -15.37 17.26
C PRO A 65 -13.90 -15.69 15.78
N ILE A 66 -13.91 -14.69 14.89
CA ILE A 66 -14.12 -14.90 13.44
C ILE A 66 -12.83 -14.90 12.64
N SER A 67 -11.65 -14.87 13.27
CA SER A 67 -10.36 -14.86 12.57
C SER A 67 -10.08 -16.10 11.71
N GLY A 68 -10.72 -17.23 12.03
CA GLY A 68 -10.69 -18.46 11.23
C GLY A 68 -11.74 -18.52 10.11
N CYS A 69 -12.64 -17.54 10.02
CA CYS A 69 -13.74 -17.52 9.05
C CYS A 69 -13.27 -16.95 7.69
N SER A 70 -12.41 -17.67 6.98
CA SER A 70 -11.85 -17.24 5.69
C SER A 70 -12.88 -17.12 4.55
N SER A 71 -14.10 -17.60 4.76
CA SER A 71 -15.22 -17.51 3.79
C SER A 71 -16.06 -16.25 3.94
N ILE A 72 -15.78 -15.40 4.94
CA ILE A 72 -16.58 -14.21 5.20
C ILE A 72 -16.45 -13.22 4.04
N GLN A 73 -17.60 -12.67 3.63
CA GLN A 73 -17.76 -11.73 2.53
C GLN A 73 -18.36 -10.41 3.01
N GLU A 74 -19.24 -10.45 4.02
CA GLU A 74 -19.95 -9.26 4.49
C GLU A 74 -19.96 -9.21 6.01
N ILE A 75 -19.58 -8.06 6.56
CA ILE A 75 -19.71 -7.73 7.98
C ILE A 75 -20.50 -6.42 8.10
N ASN A 76 -21.65 -6.44 8.76
CA ASN A 76 -22.45 -5.25 8.98
C ASN A 76 -22.52 -4.92 10.48
N LEU A 77 -21.94 -3.79 10.86
CA LEU A 77 -21.89 -3.22 12.21
C LEU A 77 -22.56 -1.83 12.26
N GLN A 78 -23.31 -1.46 11.22
CA GLN A 78 -23.99 -0.17 11.11
C GLN A 78 -24.86 0.12 12.34
N SER A 79 -24.96 1.40 12.72
CA SER A 79 -25.82 1.89 13.82
C SER A 79 -25.53 1.17 15.14
N ASN A 80 -24.32 1.36 15.64
CA ASN A 80 -23.85 0.90 16.96
C ASN A 80 -23.17 2.07 17.70
N HIS A 81 -22.57 1.83 18.86
CA HIS A 81 -21.90 2.84 19.68
C HIS A 81 -20.38 2.62 19.75
N LEU A 82 -19.79 1.90 18.78
CA LEU A 82 -18.37 1.52 18.80
C LEU A 82 -17.49 2.76 18.79
N THR A 83 -16.57 2.88 19.75
CA THR A 83 -15.57 3.96 19.80
C THR A 83 -14.23 3.57 19.18
N GLY A 84 -13.98 2.26 19.05
CA GLY A 84 -12.84 1.68 18.35
C GLY A 84 -13.19 0.28 17.84
N LEU A 85 -12.44 -0.18 16.83
CA LEU A 85 -12.60 -1.51 16.25
C LEU A 85 -11.25 -2.00 15.72
N ASP A 86 -10.83 -3.19 16.18
CA ASP A 86 -9.65 -3.86 15.63
C ASP A 86 -10.04 -4.79 14.47
N LEU A 87 -9.48 -4.53 13.30
CA LEU A 87 -9.72 -5.30 12.09
C LEU A 87 -8.65 -6.39 11.84
N TRP A 88 -7.58 -6.47 12.64
CA TRP A 88 -6.54 -7.50 12.49
C TRP A 88 -7.02 -8.95 12.58
N PRO A 89 -8.09 -9.29 13.33
CA PRO A 89 -8.73 -10.60 13.21
C PRO A 89 -9.14 -10.96 11.78
N LEU A 90 -9.47 -9.98 10.94
CA LEU A 90 -9.93 -10.18 9.56
C LEU A 90 -8.79 -10.33 8.54
N ARG A 91 -7.53 -10.33 8.96
CA ARG A 91 -6.38 -10.29 8.05
C ARG A 91 -6.33 -11.43 7.02
N ASN A 92 -6.93 -12.58 7.34
CA ASN A 92 -7.01 -13.76 6.47
C ASN A 92 -8.35 -13.89 5.72
N CYS A 93 -9.27 -12.94 5.90
CA CYS A 93 -10.56 -12.92 5.23
C CYS A 93 -10.41 -12.36 3.80
N THR A 94 -9.69 -13.08 2.94
CA THR A 94 -9.38 -12.65 1.56
C THR A 94 -10.59 -12.58 0.62
N LYS A 95 -11.74 -13.09 1.07
CA LYS A 95 -13.04 -12.97 0.37
C LYS A 95 -13.91 -11.84 0.89
N LEU A 96 -13.42 -11.01 1.83
CA LEU A 96 -14.21 -9.93 2.38
C LEU A 96 -14.49 -8.89 1.29
N GLU A 97 -15.76 -8.79 0.89
CA GLU A 97 -16.24 -7.90 -0.17
C GLU A 97 -16.71 -6.57 0.42
N SER A 98 -17.31 -6.58 1.61
CA SER A 98 -17.75 -5.37 2.27
C SER A 98 -17.74 -5.43 3.80
N ILE A 99 -17.45 -4.29 4.41
CA ILE A 99 -17.64 -4.03 5.82
C ILE A 99 -18.35 -2.68 6.00
N ASP A 100 -19.41 -2.67 6.82
CA ASP A 100 -20.13 -1.46 7.18
C ASP A 100 -19.96 -1.16 8.66
N VAL A 101 -19.33 -0.02 8.97
CA VAL A 101 -19.15 0.51 10.32
C VAL A 101 -19.72 1.92 10.45
N SER A 102 -20.60 2.32 9.53
CA SER A 102 -21.27 3.63 9.58
C SER A 102 -22.21 3.76 10.78
N GLU A 103 -22.56 5.00 11.12
CA GLU A 103 -23.36 5.33 12.29
C GLU A 103 -22.80 4.73 13.60
N ASN A 104 -21.51 4.94 13.82
CA ASN A 104 -20.82 4.56 15.05
C ASN A 104 -20.18 5.80 15.72
N ARG A 105 -19.32 5.59 16.71
CA ARG A 105 -18.56 6.66 17.39
C ARG A 105 -17.06 6.51 17.18
N LEU A 106 -16.67 5.90 16.06
CA LEU A 106 -15.28 5.60 15.74
C LEU A 106 -14.49 6.89 15.54
N HIS A 107 -13.35 6.99 16.22
CA HIS A 107 -12.42 8.10 16.02
C HIS A 107 -11.40 7.81 14.91
N GLY A 108 -11.00 6.55 14.76
CA GLY A 108 -10.12 6.12 13.68
C GLY A 108 -10.19 4.63 13.42
N LEU A 109 -9.68 4.23 12.26
CA LEU A 109 -9.74 2.85 11.77
C LEU A 109 -8.47 2.52 10.97
N ASP A 110 -7.79 1.44 11.36
CA ASP A 110 -6.64 0.88 10.63
C ASP A 110 -7.14 -0.11 9.57
N LEU A 111 -6.96 0.24 8.30
CA LEU A 111 -7.44 -0.55 7.16
C LEU A 111 -6.39 -1.51 6.61
N THR A 112 -5.17 -1.52 7.16
CA THR A 112 -4.10 -2.44 6.76
C THR A 112 -4.53 -3.91 6.69
N PRO A 113 -5.33 -4.49 7.60
CA PRO A 113 -5.69 -5.91 7.50
C PRO A 113 -6.71 -6.21 6.39
N ILE A 114 -7.42 -5.21 5.85
CA ILE A 114 -8.50 -5.39 4.86
C ILE A 114 -8.34 -4.50 3.61
N PHE A 115 -7.14 -4.00 3.34
CA PHE A 115 -6.88 -3.03 2.26
C PHE A 115 -7.13 -3.55 0.83
N HIS A 116 -7.38 -4.85 0.64
CA HIS A 116 -7.44 -5.48 -0.67
C HIS A 116 -8.88 -5.82 -1.04
N ASP A 117 -9.40 -5.16 -2.08
CA ASP A 117 -10.71 -5.40 -2.71
C ASP A 117 -11.93 -5.41 -1.76
N THR A 118 -11.79 -4.87 -0.54
CA THR A 118 -12.89 -4.71 0.42
C THR A 118 -13.49 -3.33 0.34
N GLN A 119 -14.81 -3.25 0.14
CA GLN A 119 -15.56 -2.01 0.24
C GLN A 119 -15.79 -1.65 1.72
N VAL A 120 -15.25 -0.52 2.16
CA VAL A 120 -15.40 -0.05 3.54
C VAL A 120 -16.39 1.11 3.59
N ARG A 121 -17.53 0.91 4.27
CA ARG A 121 -18.49 1.98 4.59
C ARG A 121 -18.26 2.46 6.03
N MET A 122 -18.07 3.77 6.19
CA MET A 122 -17.80 4.40 7.49
C MET A 122 -18.18 5.88 7.48
N ASP A 123 -18.37 6.44 8.67
CA ASP A 123 -18.76 7.85 8.84
C ASP A 123 -17.65 8.82 8.44
N SER A 124 -18.06 10.03 8.05
CA SER A 124 -17.14 11.05 7.56
C SER A 124 -16.13 11.60 8.58
N SER A 125 -16.40 11.39 9.86
CA SER A 125 -15.52 11.81 10.95
C SER A 125 -14.41 10.82 11.28
N VAL A 126 -14.45 9.60 10.70
CA VAL A 126 -13.49 8.55 11.03
C VAL A 126 -12.15 8.84 10.38
N VAL A 127 -11.10 8.94 11.19
CA VAL A 127 -9.72 9.08 10.70
C VAL A 127 -9.22 7.73 10.19
N VAL A 128 -8.93 7.66 8.89
CA VAL A 128 -8.40 6.44 8.27
C VAL A 128 -6.90 6.38 8.44
N SER A 129 -6.38 5.22 8.84
CA SER A 129 -4.95 4.93 8.84
C SER A 129 -4.63 3.63 8.11
N ALA A 130 -3.41 3.52 7.61
CA ALA A 130 -2.91 2.33 6.97
C ALA A 130 -1.38 2.29 7.06
N ASP A 131 -0.79 1.10 7.06
CA ASP A 131 0.67 0.95 7.07
C ASP A 131 1.28 1.55 5.81
N CYS A 132 2.40 2.24 5.98
CA CYS A 132 3.08 3.00 4.91
C CYS A 132 3.47 2.15 3.69
N ILE A 133 3.56 0.82 3.83
CA ILE A 133 3.77 -0.12 2.72
C ILE A 133 2.66 -0.03 1.66
N LEU A 134 1.48 0.46 2.04
CA LEU A 134 0.34 0.63 1.14
C LEU A 134 0.31 2.03 0.47
N ARG A 135 1.25 2.92 0.81
CA ARG A 135 1.20 4.33 0.38
C ARG A 135 1.26 4.52 -1.14
N TYR A 136 2.03 3.68 -1.83
CA TYR A 136 2.30 3.86 -3.27
C TYR A 136 1.76 2.72 -4.13
N ILE A 137 0.90 1.86 -3.58
CA ILE A 137 0.31 0.75 -4.35
C ILE A 137 -0.99 1.17 -5.05
N PHE A 138 -1.69 2.19 -4.54
CA PHE A 138 -2.92 2.73 -5.11
C PHE A 138 -2.82 4.24 -5.29
N PRO A 139 -3.14 4.77 -6.48
CA PRO A 139 -3.35 6.20 -6.66
C PRO A 139 -4.58 6.67 -5.88
N ARG A 140 -4.66 7.98 -5.61
CA ARG A 140 -5.75 8.60 -4.83
C ARG A 140 -7.16 8.24 -5.32
N GLU A 141 -7.36 8.15 -6.64
CA GLU A 141 -8.65 7.78 -7.22
C GLU A 141 -9.05 6.33 -6.94
N GLU A 142 -8.08 5.41 -6.90
CA GLU A 142 -8.34 4.00 -6.58
C GLU A 142 -8.62 3.83 -5.08
N LEU A 143 -7.89 4.54 -4.22
CA LEU A 143 -8.19 4.60 -2.78
C LEU A 143 -9.63 5.07 -2.55
N ALA A 144 -10.06 6.14 -3.23
CA ALA A 144 -11.43 6.65 -3.12
C ALA A 144 -12.51 5.65 -3.59
N LYS A 145 -12.19 4.76 -4.55
CA LYS A 145 -13.12 3.71 -5.01
C LYS A 145 -13.19 2.54 -4.03
N GLN A 146 -12.06 2.18 -3.41
CA GLN A 146 -12.00 1.12 -2.40
C GLN A 146 -12.70 1.53 -1.11
N PHE A 147 -12.48 2.76 -0.66
CA PHE A 147 -13.18 3.34 0.47
C PHE A 147 -14.52 3.92 -0.01
N GLN A 148 -15.56 3.08 -0.04
CA GLN A 148 -16.92 3.52 -0.35
C GLN A 148 -17.50 4.31 0.82
N LEU A 149 -17.04 5.55 0.95
CA LEU A 149 -17.46 6.42 2.03
C LEU A 149 -18.88 6.90 1.75
N PHE A 150 -19.79 6.50 2.61
CA PHE A 150 -21.12 7.06 2.64
C PHE A 150 -21.16 8.03 3.80
N ARG A 151 -21.53 9.27 3.50
CA ARG A 151 -22.06 10.13 4.55
C ARG A 151 -23.39 9.52 5.01
N PRO A 152 -23.73 9.56 6.30
CA PRO A 152 -25.06 9.14 6.77
C PRO A 152 -26.23 9.81 6.04
N ASP A 153 -26.00 10.97 5.42
CA ASP A 153 -26.97 11.71 4.59
C ASP A 153 -27.03 11.28 3.12
N GLY A 154 -26.26 10.27 2.71
CA GLY A 154 -26.24 9.73 1.35
C GLY A 154 -25.55 10.61 0.29
N ALA A 155 -24.95 11.74 0.69
CA ALA A 155 -24.27 12.63 -0.24
C ALA A 155 -22.89 12.09 -0.67
N SER A 156 -22.51 12.32 -1.92
CA SER A 156 -21.16 12.06 -2.41
C SER A 156 -20.14 12.97 -1.74
N TRP A 157 -18.95 12.45 -1.51
CA TRP A 157 -17.83 13.23 -0.98
C TRP A 157 -17.26 14.17 -2.03
N SER A 158 -17.08 15.44 -1.67
CA SER A 158 -16.35 16.40 -2.50
C SER A 158 -14.83 16.19 -2.43
N VAL A 159 -14.32 15.53 -1.37
CA VAL A 159 -12.90 15.24 -1.15
C VAL A 159 -12.76 13.83 -0.53
N PRO A 160 -11.92 12.93 -1.08
CA PRO A 160 -11.63 11.64 -0.46
C PRO A 160 -10.92 11.81 0.90
N PRO A 161 -10.96 10.80 1.78
CA PRO A 161 -10.45 10.88 3.13
C PRO A 161 -8.93 10.87 3.06
N VAL A 162 -8.30 11.66 3.91
CA VAL A 162 -6.84 11.63 4.04
C VAL A 162 -6.48 10.37 4.82
N VAL A 163 -5.71 9.48 4.20
CA VAL A 163 -5.15 8.30 4.86
C VAL A 163 -3.90 8.70 5.63
N ILE A 164 -3.89 8.47 6.94
CA ILE A 164 -2.70 8.60 7.77
C ILE A 164 -1.83 7.36 7.57
N TRP A 165 -0.64 7.56 7.02
CA TRP A 165 0.31 6.48 6.79
C TRP A 165 1.12 6.19 8.05
N ASN A 166 0.92 5.02 8.66
CA ASN A 166 1.65 4.61 9.85
C ASN A 166 3.10 4.29 9.48
N LEU A 167 4.05 5.10 9.96
CA LEU A 167 5.47 4.84 9.78
C LEU A 167 5.94 3.82 10.81
N TYR A 168 6.59 2.74 10.36
CA TYR A 168 7.08 1.70 11.26
C TYR A 168 8.05 2.23 12.31
N SER A 169 8.81 3.29 12.01
CA SER A 169 9.69 3.97 12.97
C SER A 169 8.92 4.58 14.16
N GLU A 170 7.71 5.06 13.92
CA GLU A 170 6.85 5.72 14.93
C GLU A 170 5.98 4.71 15.70
N MET A 171 5.84 3.49 15.19
CA MET A 171 5.03 2.43 15.80
C MET A 171 5.76 1.62 16.86
N THR A 172 7.07 1.85 17.04
CA THR A 172 7.96 1.11 17.95
C THR A 172 7.58 1.25 19.44
N GLU A 173 6.85 2.31 19.80
CA GLU A 173 6.31 2.47 21.16
C GLU A 173 5.18 1.47 21.48
N ARG A 174 4.49 0.97 20.45
CA ARG A 174 3.31 0.10 20.58
C ARG A 174 3.59 -1.35 20.19
N TYR A 175 4.52 -1.56 19.26
CA TYR A 175 4.79 -2.87 18.68
C TYR A 175 6.30 -3.15 18.64
N ASP A 176 6.66 -4.38 18.99
CA ASP A 176 8.00 -4.90 18.71
C ASP A 176 8.16 -5.24 17.22
N TRP A 177 9.40 -5.57 16.82
CA TRP A 177 9.70 -5.94 15.45
C TRP A 177 8.94 -7.18 14.97
N ALA A 178 8.71 -8.18 15.82
CA ALA A 178 8.01 -9.40 15.42
C ALA A 178 6.58 -9.09 14.95
N HIS A 179 5.87 -8.24 15.69
CA HIS A 179 4.53 -7.77 15.32
C HIS A 179 4.58 -6.93 14.04
N LEU A 180 5.51 -5.97 13.93
CA LEU A 180 5.65 -5.15 12.72
C LEU A 180 5.96 -6.01 11.48
N LYS A 181 6.86 -6.99 11.61
CA LYS A 181 7.21 -7.91 10.52
C LYS A 181 6.02 -8.76 10.11
N GLU A 182 5.21 -9.25 11.05
CA GLU A 182 3.97 -9.98 10.71
C GLU A 182 3.02 -9.10 9.90
N ARG A 183 2.79 -7.85 10.33
CA ARG A 183 1.95 -6.90 9.59
C ARG A 183 2.45 -6.67 8.17
N ILE A 184 3.75 -6.44 8.01
CA ILE A 184 4.42 -6.26 6.71
C ILE A 184 4.21 -7.50 5.82
N ILE A 185 4.47 -8.70 6.33
CA ILE A 185 4.35 -9.95 5.57
C ILE A 185 2.91 -10.14 5.09
N ILE A 186 1.93 -9.91 5.96
CA ILE A 186 0.52 -10.06 5.64
C ILE A 186 0.08 -9.06 4.57
N ALA A 187 0.60 -7.84 4.60
CA ALA A 187 0.36 -6.87 3.55
C ALA A 187 0.97 -7.33 2.21
N LEU A 188 2.24 -7.77 2.22
CA LEU A 188 2.95 -8.24 1.03
C LEU A 188 2.31 -9.47 0.37
N GLN A 189 1.78 -10.40 1.16
CA GLN A 189 1.10 -11.61 0.66
C GLN A 189 -0.13 -11.30 -0.21
N LYS A 190 -0.72 -10.12 -0.07
CA LYS A 190 -1.89 -9.67 -0.83
C LYS A 190 -1.51 -8.88 -2.09
N MET A 191 -0.22 -8.72 -2.38
CA MET A 191 0.26 -7.88 -3.47
C MET A 191 0.66 -8.69 -4.69
N VAL A 192 0.32 -8.15 -5.86
CA VAL A 192 0.75 -8.68 -7.15
C VAL A 192 2.05 -8.02 -7.63
N PRO A 193 2.82 -8.62 -8.57
CA PRO A 193 4.08 -8.05 -9.04
C PRO A 193 4.02 -6.59 -9.52
N MET A 194 2.89 -6.15 -10.05
CA MET A 194 2.68 -4.75 -10.47
C MET A 194 2.70 -3.75 -9.31
N GLN A 195 2.45 -4.20 -8.08
CA GLN A 195 2.41 -3.38 -6.86
C GLN A 195 3.72 -3.44 -6.06
N TRP A 196 4.58 -4.40 -6.34
CA TRP A 196 5.80 -4.68 -5.56
C TRP A 196 6.69 -3.45 -5.40
N TYR A 197 6.92 -2.68 -6.47
CA TYR A 197 7.75 -1.50 -6.38
C TYR A 197 7.15 -0.40 -5.47
N GLY A 198 5.84 -0.14 -5.60
CA GLY A 198 5.14 0.80 -4.71
C GLY A 198 5.20 0.36 -3.25
N ALA A 199 5.03 -0.93 -3.00
CA ALA A 199 5.12 -1.52 -1.67
C ALA A 199 6.53 -1.43 -1.08
N GLN A 200 7.53 -1.81 -1.87
CA GLN A 200 8.95 -1.68 -1.54
C GLN A 200 9.29 -0.25 -1.11
N ARG A 201 8.84 0.74 -1.89
CA ARG A 201 9.09 2.16 -1.59
C ARG A 201 8.42 2.59 -0.30
N GLY A 202 7.17 2.18 -0.08
CA GLY A 202 6.42 2.43 1.15
C GLY A 202 7.08 1.81 2.39
N LEU A 203 7.56 0.58 2.26
CA LEU A 203 8.31 -0.13 3.30
C LEU A 203 9.59 0.60 3.68
N LEU A 204 10.46 0.90 2.71
CA LEU A 204 11.75 1.54 2.99
C LEU A 204 11.60 2.98 3.49
N GLN A 205 10.58 3.71 3.04
CA GLN A 205 10.27 5.02 3.59
C GLN A 205 9.75 4.92 5.03
N GLY A 206 8.89 3.94 5.32
CA GLY A 206 8.39 3.67 6.68
C GLY A 206 9.45 3.25 7.69
N LEU A 207 10.50 2.61 7.20
CA LEU A 207 11.69 2.26 7.97
C LEU A 207 12.69 3.42 8.10
N GLY A 208 12.43 4.57 7.47
CA GLY A 208 13.34 5.70 7.49
C GLY A 208 14.67 5.45 6.77
N ILE A 209 14.65 4.67 5.68
CA ILE A 209 15.80 4.39 4.79
C ILE A 209 15.42 4.62 3.30
N PRO A 210 14.82 5.77 2.94
CA PRO A 210 14.36 6.01 1.56
C PRO A 210 15.48 6.09 0.52
N GLU A 211 16.74 6.27 0.91
CA GLU A 211 17.89 6.40 0.01
C GLU A 211 18.20 5.14 -0.82
N ILE A 212 17.70 3.98 -0.40
CA ILE A 212 17.80 2.70 -1.11
C ILE A 212 16.47 2.30 -1.77
N ALA A 213 15.49 3.21 -1.87
CA ALA A 213 14.19 2.97 -2.50
C ALA A 213 14.21 2.84 -4.03
N GLY A 214 15.36 2.48 -4.62
CA GLY A 214 15.51 2.14 -6.03
C GLY A 214 15.54 0.63 -6.31
N PHE A 215 15.39 -0.21 -5.28
CA PHE A 215 15.34 -1.67 -5.47
C PHE A 215 14.07 -2.06 -6.22
N ASP A 216 14.24 -2.70 -7.37
CA ASP A 216 13.19 -3.05 -8.32
C ASP A 216 12.97 -4.56 -8.39
N GLY A 217 12.65 -5.16 -7.24
CA GLY A 217 12.43 -6.59 -7.09
C GLY A 217 11.29 -6.92 -6.13
N ASN A 218 11.23 -8.18 -5.70
CA ASN A 218 10.23 -8.61 -4.73
C ASN A 218 10.55 -7.99 -3.35
N PRO A 219 9.66 -7.16 -2.76
CA PRO A 219 9.89 -6.55 -1.46
C PRO A 219 10.03 -7.56 -0.32
N SER A 220 9.56 -8.80 -0.49
CA SER A 220 9.69 -9.84 0.55
C SER A 220 11.16 -10.22 0.79
N ASP A 221 11.98 -10.21 -0.27
CA ASP A 221 13.40 -10.55 -0.22
C ASP A 221 14.19 -9.59 0.70
N LEU A 222 13.69 -8.37 0.90
CA LEU A 222 14.27 -7.39 1.83
C LEU A 222 14.20 -7.84 3.29
N LEU A 223 13.27 -8.73 3.63
CA LEU A 223 12.96 -9.16 5.00
C LEU A 223 13.67 -10.45 5.41
N ASP A 224 14.39 -11.11 4.50
CA ASP A 224 14.95 -12.44 4.69
C ASP A 224 15.86 -12.53 5.91
N ASN A 225 16.75 -11.54 6.07
CA ASN A 225 17.72 -11.51 7.18
C ASN A 225 17.19 -10.83 8.45
N ALA A 226 16.04 -10.17 8.38
CA ALA A 226 15.46 -9.41 9.49
C ALA A 226 14.61 -10.30 10.42
N VAL A 227 15.23 -11.25 11.12
CA VAL A 227 14.53 -12.28 11.90
C VAL A 227 13.66 -11.71 13.03
N MET A 228 12.59 -12.43 13.40
CA MET A 228 11.57 -11.95 14.37
C MET A 228 12.13 -11.53 15.74
N LYS A 229 13.22 -12.16 16.19
CA LYS A 229 13.82 -11.92 17.51
C LYS A 229 14.69 -10.66 17.61
N MET A 230 14.91 -9.96 16.50
CA MET A 230 15.70 -8.74 16.46
C MET A 230 14.94 -7.58 17.12
N SER A 231 15.68 -6.60 17.64
CA SER A 231 15.14 -5.27 17.88
C SER A 231 14.78 -4.56 16.56
N TYR A 232 14.00 -3.48 16.65
CA TYR A 232 13.65 -2.68 15.47
C TYR A 232 14.89 -2.16 14.73
N ASP A 233 15.89 -1.64 15.45
CA ASP A 233 17.10 -1.08 14.84
C ASP A 233 17.97 -2.15 14.18
N GLU A 234 18.12 -3.32 14.82
CA GLU A 234 18.83 -4.46 14.23
C GLU A 234 18.14 -4.96 12.97
N ALA A 235 16.80 -5.07 12.98
CA ALA A 235 16.02 -5.47 11.83
C ALA A 235 16.10 -4.44 10.70
N ARG A 236 15.97 -3.15 11.02
CA ARG A 236 16.13 -2.05 10.06
C ARG A 236 17.51 -2.09 9.40
N GLN A 237 18.57 -2.31 10.17
CA GLN A 237 19.92 -2.45 9.64
C GLN A 237 20.07 -3.71 8.77
N ALA A 238 19.51 -4.85 9.19
CA ALA A 238 19.52 -6.08 8.39
C ALA A 238 18.80 -5.92 7.05
N ILE A 239 17.66 -5.21 7.04
CA ILE A 239 16.93 -4.86 5.81
C ILE A 239 17.78 -3.97 4.92
N PHE A 240 18.42 -2.95 5.48
CA PHE A 240 19.31 -2.06 4.74
C PHE A 240 20.47 -2.83 4.09
N ASP A 241 21.16 -3.68 4.84
CA ASP A 241 22.28 -4.47 4.32
C ASP A 241 21.83 -5.49 3.26
N THR A 242 20.63 -6.06 3.42
CA THR A 242 20.01 -6.95 2.42
C THR A 242 19.69 -6.18 1.14
N ALA A 243 19.08 -4.99 1.26
CA ALA A 243 18.81 -4.12 0.12
C ALA A 243 20.09 -3.73 -0.63
N VAL A 244 21.18 -3.43 0.08
CA VAL A 244 22.47 -3.13 -0.53
C VAL A 244 23.02 -4.30 -1.35
N GLN A 245 22.86 -5.54 -0.88
CA GLN A 245 23.26 -6.74 -1.64
C GLN A 245 22.39 -6.95 -2.89
N LEU A 246 21.07 -6.80 -2.74
CA LEU A 246 20.13 -6.93 -3.85
C LEU A 246 20.34 -5.83 -4.91
N LEU A 247 20.59 -4.59 -4.49
CA LEU A 247 20.92 -3.48 -5.37
C LEU A 247 22.25 -3.71 -6.10
N GLN A 248 23.27 -4.23 -5.42
CA GLN A 248 24.53 -4.60 -6.08
C GLN A 248 24.28 -5.58 -7.24
N LYS A 249 23.43 -6.59 -7.01
CA LYS A 249 23.04 -7.55 -8.04
C LYS A 249 22.26 -6.87 -9.18
N GLN A 250 21.23 -6.10 -8.85
CA GLN A 250 20.42 -5.34 -9.80
C GLN A 250 21.30 -4.49 -10.73
N LEU A 251 22.23 -3.71 -10.16
CA LEU A 251 23.12 -2.84 -10.93
C LEU A 251 24.11 -3.62 -11.82
N ASN A 252 24.58 -4.78 -11.38
CA ASN A 252 25.44 -5.65 -12.18
C ASN A 252 24.70 -6.32 -13.36
N GLU A 253 23.38 -6.46 -13.24
CA GLU A 253 22.48 -7.01 -14.26
C GLU A 253 21.81 -5.91 -15.12
N ASP A 254 22.40 -4.71 -15.16
CA ASP A 254 21.91 -3.53 -15.90
C ASP A 254 20.52 -3.04 -15.46
N GLY A 255 20.10 -3.37 -14.24
CA GLY A 255 18.87 -2.89 -13.63
C GLY A 255 18.91 -1.38 -13.31
N PRO A 256 17.74 -0.78 -13.01
CA PRO A 256 17.60 0.66 -12.93
C PRO A 256 18.32 1.28 -11.72
N THR A 257 18.73 2.54 -11.85
CA THR A 257 19.33 3.38 -10.79
C THR A 257 18.39 4.44 -10.21
N LEU A 258 17.17 4.47 -10.73
CA LEU A 258 16.12 5.41 -10.37
C LEU A 258 15.89 5.39 -8.85
N PHE A 259 15.66 6.56 -8.26
CA PHE A 259 15.40 6.73 -6.82
C PHE A 259 16.50 6.29 -5.83
N LEU A 260 17.72 5.99 -6.30
CA LEU A 260 18.87 5.80 -5.42
C LEU A 260 19.47 7.13 -4.94
N GLY A 261 19.55 7.34 -3.63
CA GLY A 261 19.99 8.58 -3.02
C GLY A 261 21.49 8.62 -2.69
N ILE A 262 22.36 8.89 -3.67
CA ILE A 262 23.82 8.83 -3.48
C ILE A 262 24.35 9.68 -2.31
N GLU A 263 23.80 10.87 -2.08
CA GLU A 263 24.24 11.77 -1.01
C GLU A 263 24.02 11.16 0.39
N LYS A 264 22.86 10.52 0.59
CA LYS A 264 22.52 9.85 1.85
C LYS A 264 23.30 8.54 2.02
N LEU A 265 23.66 7.88 0.93
CA LEU A 265 24.46 6.64 0.97
C LEU A 265 25.90 6.85 1.44
N LYS A 266 26.48 8.04 1.27
CA LYS A 266 27.90 8.33 1.56
C LYS A 266 28.34 7.89 2.95
N ASN A 267 27.46 8.01 3.94
CA ASN A 267 27.76 7.71 5.34
C ASN A 267 27.21 6.34 5.81
N THR A 268 26.95 5.43 4.88
CA THR A 268 26.34 4.11 5.15
C THR A 268 27.15 2.97 4.54
N SER A 269 26.80 1.71 4.87
CA SER A 269 27.35 0.51 4.22
C SER A 269 27.04 0.46 2.70
N GLY A 270 26.07 1.25 2.22
CA GLY A 270 25.72 1.39 0.81
C GLY A 270 26.64 2.32 0.01
N SER A 271 27.56 3.05 0.65
CA SER A 271 28.55 3.92 -0.03
C SER A 271 29.36 3.19 -1.11
N LYS A 272 29.61 1.89 -0.92
CA LYS A 272 30.27 1.02 -1.92
C LYS A 272 29.55 0.94 -3.27
N LEU A 273 28.25 1.21 -3.30
CA LEU A 273 27.46 1.21 -4.54
C LEU A 273 27.65 2.49 -5.35
N ILE A 274 28.11 3.59 -4.73
CA ILE A 274 28.12 4.92 -5.36
C ILE A 274 28.90 4.94 -6.70
N PRO A 275 30.12 4.38 -6.81
CA PRO A 275 30.84 4.37 -8.08
C PRO A 275 30.05 3.68 -9.19
N LEU A 276 29.46 2.52 -8.89
CA LEU A 276 28.66 1.76 -9.83
C LEU A 276 27.35 2.48 -10.21
N ILE A 277 26.68 3.12 -9.24
CA ILE A 277 25.47 3.91 -9.51
C ILE A 277 25.78 5.07 -10.47
N VAL A 278 26.88 5.80 -10.24
CA VAL A 278 27.27 6.92 -11.09
C VAL A 278 27.60 6.46 -12.51
N GLU A 279 28.31 5.34 -12.65
CA GLU A 279 28.61 4.73 -13.96
C GLU A 279 27.32 4.31 -14.67
N LYS A 280 26.45 3.55 -14.00
CA LYS A 280 25.20 3.02 -14.56
C LYS A 280 24.23 4.13 -14.97
N ARG A 281 24.16 5.24 -14.23
CA ARG A 281 23.34 6.41 -14.61
C ARG A 281 23.71 7.02 -15.95
N LYS A 282 25.01 7.09 -16.25
CA LYS A 282 25.49 7.59 -17.54
C LYS A 282 25.10 6.62 -18.65
N GLN A 283 25.35 5.33 -18.44
CA GLN A 283 24.96 4.27 -19.37
C GLN A 283 23.44 4.25 -19.64
N GLU A 284 22.61 4.39 -18.61
CA GLU A 284 21.14 4.49 -18.74
C GLU A 284 20.71 5.63 -19.66
N LEU A 285 21.32 6.81 -19.49
CA LEU A 285 20.99 7.98 -20.29
C LEU A 285 21.46 7.81 -21.74
N GLU A 286 22.69 7.33 -21.95
CA GLU A 286 23.27 7.08 -23.28
C GLU A 286 22.46 6.02 -24.07
N ASN A 287 21.96 5.00 -23.37
CA ASN A 287 21.14 3.94 -23.95
C ASN A 287 19.68 4.36 -24.17
N SER A 288 19.21 5.42 -23.49
CA SER A 288 17.83 5.89 -23.60
C SER A 288 17.59 6.63 -24.91
N LYS A 289 16.66 6.12 -25.72
CA LYS A 289 16.32 6.70 -27.03
C LYS A 289 15.02 7.49 -26.95
N ILE A 290 15.12 8.79 -27.14
CA ILE A 290 13.95 9.68 -27.23
C ILE A 290 13.34 9.53 -28.62
N LEU A 291 12.07 9.12 -28.66
CA LEU A 291 11.36 8.91 -29.92
C LEU A 291 10.71 10.21 -30.41
N VAL A 292 10.87 10.51 -31.70
CA VAL A 292 10.27 11.69 -32.35
C VAL A 292 9.41 11.25 -33.53
N LYS A 293 8.13 11.64 -33.53
CA LYS A 293 7.16 11.39 -34.60
C LYS A 293 6.52 12.70 -35.05
N GLY A 294 6.92 13.20 -36.22
CA GLY A 294 6.49 14.52 -36.69
C GLY A 294 6.96 15.61 -35.72
N SER A 295 6.04 16.38 -35.15
CA SER A 295 6.32 17.39 -34.13
C SER A 295 6.24 16.88 -32.69
N LYS A 296 5.85 15.61 -32.49
CA LYS A 296 5.63 15.05 -31.15
C LYS A 296 6.85 14.24 -30.69
N VAL A 297 7.27 14.51 -29.45
CA VAL A 297 8.44 13.91 -28.80
C VAL A 297 7.96 13.11 -27.60
N PHE A 298 8.42 11.86 -27.47
CA PHE A 298 8.00 10.94 -26.41
C PHE A 298 9.10 10.80 -25.35
N LEU A 299 8.79 11.20 -24.12
CA LEU A 299 9.76 11.34 -23.03
C LEU A 299 9.73 10.18 -22.04
N LYS A 300 8.89 9.16 -22.26
CA LYS A 300 8.80 7.97 -21.40
C LYS A 300 10.17 7.32 -21.14
N PRO A 301 11.05 7.11 -22.15
CA PRO A 301 12.38 6.54 -21.89
C PRO A 301 13.26 7.42 -21.00
N LEU A 302 13.12 8.74 -21.12
CA LEU A 302 13.90 9.69 -20.34
C LEU A 302 13.41 9.73 -18.88
N TRP A 303 12.09 9.67 -18.65
CA TRP A 303 11.47 9.55 -17.32
C TRP A 303 11.94 8.33 -16.51
N MET A 304 12.41 7.28 -17.20
CA MET A 304 12.91 6.06 -16.56
C MET A 304 14.41 6.10 -16.20
N THR A 305 15.10 7.20 -16.51
CA THR A 305 16.51 7.41 -16.13
C THR A 305 16.61 8.37 -14.95
N HIS A 306 17.66 8.26 -14.13
CA HIS A 306 17.85 9.18 -13.00
C HIS A 306 17.93 10.66 -13.43
N TYR A 307 18.78 10.96 -14.42
CA TYR A 307 18.97 12.34 -14.90
C TYR A 307 17.72 12.87 -15.59
N GLY A 308 17.09 12.05 -16.43
CA GLY A 308 15.85 12.40 -17.09
C GLY A 308 14.71 12.68 -16.12
N PHE A 309 14.49 11.82 -15.13
CA PHE A 309 13.48 12.03 -14.09
C PHE A 309 13.66 13.39 -13.39
N ASN A 310 14.88 13.72 -12.98
CA ASN A 310 15.17 14.97 -12.26
C ASN A 310 14.96 16.21 -13.16
N VAL A 311 15.49 16.20 -14.39
CA VAL A 311 15.36 17.33 -15.33
C VAL A 311 13.90 17.54 -15.75
N LEU A 312 13.18 16.47 -16.06
CA LEU A 312 11.78 16.55 -16.47
C LEU A 312 10.88 17.01 -15.32
N SER A 313 11.14 16.54 -14.10
CA SER A 313 10.43 17.02 -12.90
C SER A 313 10.68 18.50 -12.67
N ALA A 314 11.94 18.95 -12.75
CA ALA A 314 12.31 20.34 -12.52
C ALA A 314 11.74 21.30 -13.58
N THR A 315 11.52 20.80 -14.81
CA THR A 315 10.96 21.59 -15.91
C THR A 315 9.44 21.50 -16.03
N GLY A 316 8.78 20.67 -15.22
CA GLY A 316 7.33 20.45 -15.28
C GLY A 316 6.86 19.82 -16.59
N MET A 317 7.75 19.12 -17.31
CA MET A 317 7.39 18.47 -18.56
C MET A 317 6.52 17.24 -18.32
N GLY A 318 5.61 16.94 -19.25
CA GLY A 318 4.80 15.74 -19.19
C GLY A 318 5.49 14.50 -19.81
N MET A 319 4.69 13.50 -20.17
CA MET A 319 5.16 12.31 -20.89
C MET A 319 5.53 12.57 -22.36
N THR A 320 5.11 13.72 -22.89
CA THR A 320 5.38 14.13 -24.27
C THR A 320 5.62 15.62 -24.36
N THR A 321 6.41 16.05 -25.33
CA THR A 321 6.65 17.46 -25.64
C THR A 321 6.70 17.71 -27.16
N ASN A 322 6.90 18.95 -27.58
CA ASN A 322 7.09 19.34 -28.98
C ASN A 322 8.60 19.49 -29.31
N LEU A 323 8.93 19.91 -30.54
CA LEU A 323 10.32 20.11 -30.96
C LEU A 323 11.03 21.22 -30.16
N ASP A 324 10.35 22.32 -29.85
CA ASP A 324 10.91 23.40 -29.04
C ASP A 324 11.29 22.91 -27.63
N GLY A 325 10.42 22.06 -27.04
CA GLY A 325 10.69 21.44 -25.75
C GLY A 325 11.84 20.43 -25.82
N LEU A 326 12.04 19.75 -26.94
CA LEU A 326 13.21 18.90 -27.16
C LEU A 326 14.50 19.71 -27.27
N GLU A 327 14.50 20.84 -27.98
CA GLU A 327 15.66 21.74 -28.05
C GLU A 327 16.03 22.27 -26.67
N ALA A 328 15.04 22.66 -25.86
CA ALA A 328 15.26 23.07 -24.47
C ALA A 328 15.86 21.93 -23.62
N LEU A 329 15.40 20.69 -23.80
CA LEU A 329 15.97 19.53 -23.12
C LEU A 329 17.42 19.30 -23.55
N GLN A 330 17.72 19.33 -24.86
CA GLN A 330 19.08 19.15 -25.36
C GLN A 330 20.04 20.17 -24.71
N LYS A 331 19.63 21.44 -24.65
CA LYS A 331 20.43 22.49 -23.99
C LYS A 331 20.67 22.19 -22.50
N ASN A 332 19.64 21.77 -21.77
CA ASN A 332 19.79 21.42 -20.34
C ASN A 332 20.76 20.26 -20.12
N PHE A 333 20.76 19.26 -21.00
CA PHE A 333 21.68 18.13 -20.92
C PHE A 333 23.10 18.48 -21.38
N GLU A 334 23.25 19.36 -22.37
CA GLU A 334 24.55 19.91 -22.78
C GLU A 334 25.22 20.68 -21.64
N GLU A 335 24.47 21.45 -20.86
CA GLU A 335 24.98 22.14 -19.65
C GLU A 335 25.50 21.16 -18.57
N LEU A 336 25.07 19.90 -18.62
CA LEU A 336 25.52 18.81 -17.75
C LEU A 336 26.60 17.93 -18.40
N ASP A 337 27.13 18.31 -19.56
CA ASP A 337 28.08 17.53 -20.36
C ASP A 337 27.53 16.14 -20.74
N MET A 338 26.25 16.08 -21.08
CA MET A 338 25.54 14.85 -21.46
C MET A 338 24.78 15.05 -22.77
N ALA A 339 24.78 14.03 -23.63
CA ALA A 339 24.09 14.05 -24.91
C ALA A 339 22.84 13.16 -24.89
N LEU A 340 21.74 13.65 -25.46
CA LEU A 340 20.51 12.87 -25.63
C LEU A 340 20.52 12.09 -26.95
N SER A 341 20.16 10.82 -26.90
CA SER A 341 19.99 9.98 -28.10
C SER A 341 18.57 10.14 -28.66
N ILE A 342 18.46 10.58 -29.92
CA ILE A 342 17.18 10.89 -30.57
C ILE A 342 16.95 9.95 -31.75
N GLN A 343 15.76 9.34 -31.82
CA GLN A 343 15.36 8.46 -32.91
C GLN A 343 14.06 8.92 -33.56
N LYS A 344 14.11 9.24 -34.86
CA LYS A 344 12.93 9.55 -35.66
C LYS A 344 12.19 8.26 -36.03
N VAL A 345 10.88 8.21 -35.78
CA VAL A 345 10.04 7.03 -36.02
C VAL A 345 8.76 7.40 -36.77
N THR A 346 8.28 6.48 -37.62
CA THR A 346 6.99 6.60 -38.33
C THR A 346 5.83 5.97 -37.54
N VAL A 347 6.14 4.93 -36.75
CA VAL A 347 5.21 4.23 -35.86
C VAL A 347 5.78 4.20 -34.45
N THR A 348 4.95 4.49 -33.46
CA THR A 348 5.31 4.47 -32.04
C THR A 348 4.74 3.21 -31.42
N LYS A 349 5.57 2.41 -30.76
CA LYS A 349 5.11 1.38 -29.83
C LYS A 349 5.05 2.01 -28.44
N ASP A 350 4.01 1.74 -27.67
CA ASP A 350 3.86 2.24 -26.29
C ASP A 350 4.59 1.35 -25.26
N VAL A 351 5.55 0.56 -25.72
CA VAL A 351 6.31 -0.40 -24.90
C VAL A 351 7.66 0.24 -24.60
N TYR A 352 7.95 0.42 -23.30
CA TYR A 352 9.29 0.72 -22.83
C TYR A 352 10.07 -0.60 -22.80
N ASP A 353 11.23 -0.62 -23.43
CA ASP A 353 12.09 -1.79 -23.63
C ASP A 353 13.31 -1.83 -22.68
N GLY A 354 13.36 -0.92 -21.70
CA GLY A 354 14.43 -0.91 -20.70
C GLY A 354 14.22 -1.93 -19.57
N THR A 355 15.14 -1.92 -18.61
CA THR A 355 15.31 -2.98 -17.60
C THR A 355 14.41 -2.87 -16.38
N SER A 356 13.70 -1.74 -16.20
CA SER A 356 12.80 -1.55 -15.07
C SER A 356 11.52 -2.39 -15.18
N SER A 357 11.07 -2.93 -14.05
CA SER A 357 9.82 -3.66 -13.91
C SER A 357 8.60 -2.81 -14.29
N HIS A 358 7.50 -3.49 -14.63
CA HIS A 358 6.23 -2.81 -14.88
C HIS A 358 5.73 -2.04 -13.65
N GLY A 359 6.04 -2.51 -12.43
CA GLY A 359 5.67 -1.85 -11.19
C GLY A 359 6.39 -0.52 -11.00
N MET A 360 7.70 -0.46 -11.27
CA MET A 360 8.46 0.79 -11.26
C MET A 360 7.95 1.76 -12.34
N GLN A 361 7.70 1.28 -13.55
CA GLN A 361 7.15 2.11 -14.63
C GLN A 361 5.79 2.71 -14.26
N LYS A 362 4.89 1.91 -13.65
CA LYS A 362 3.61 2.40 -13.15
C LYS A 362 3.81 3.47 -12.08
N HIS A 363 4.71 3.25 -11.13
CA HIS A 363 4.98 4.22 -10.08
C HIS A 363 5.47 5.57 -10.63
N VAL A 364 6.42 5.56 -11.56
CA VAL A 364 6.91 6.78 -12.22
C VAL A 364 5.76 7.50 -12.93
N PHE A 365 4.93 6.75 -13.65
CA PHE A 365 3.80 7.31 -14.37
C PHE A 365 2.74 7.95 -13.45
N ASP A 366 2.44 7.29 -12.34
CA ASP A 366 1.53 7.79 -11.31
C ASP A 366 2.10 9.07 -10.65
N LEU A 367 3.42 9.14 -10.40
CA LEU A 367 4.09 10.35 -9.92
C LEU A 367 3.97 11.51 -10.91
N VAL A 368 4.24 11.28 -12.20
CA VAL A 368 4.16 12.34 -13.24
C VAL A 368 2.74 12.89 -13.39
N ARG A 369 1.72 12.12 -13.00
CA ARG A 369 0.31 12.54 -12.99
C ARG A 369 -0.12 13.20 -11.68
N GLY A 370 0.76 13.30 -10.68
CA GLY A 370 0.41 13.79 -9.34
C GLY A 370 -0.55 12.86 -8.61
N ALA A 371 -0.53 11.55 -8.89
CA ALA A 371 -1.53 10.61 -8.39
C ALA A 371 -1.34 10.21 -6.90
N PHE A 372 -0.18 10.52 -6.31
CA PHE A 372 0.16 10.21 -4.92
C PHE A 372 0.20 11.44 -3.99
N ASP A 373 0.01 12.64 -4.52
CA ASP A 373 0.05 13.91 -3.79
C ASP A 373 -1.33 14.41 -3.34
#